data_AF-A0A8T0K3L9-F1
#
_entry.id   AF-A0A8T0K3L9-F1
#
_cell.length_a   1.000
_cell.length_b   1.000
_cell.length_c   1.000
_cell.angle_alpha   90.00
_cell.angle_beta   90.00
_cell.angle_gamma   90.00
#
_symmetry.space_group_name_H-M   'P 1'
#
loop_
_entity.id
_entity.type
_entity.pdbx_description
1 polymer ?
#
loop_
_entity_poly.entity_id
_entity_poly.type
_entity_poly.pdbx_seq_one_letter_code
_entity_poly.pdbx_strand_id
1 'polypeptide(L)'
;MSCYDSYRSSSSYKSSRSSSFDQSISFKEIKRKIDEARRRTCSFHEFDRIEDELYKQARANIPYFGTDIGALIYLAWEKDINDIHPFIARKSKPDSYFHSSNSESYVLSLYTSRFEKHARKWWDERQYHVRIGRKSPIHNWSELKSCMRKEFVPSTIKRNLQLLRAHIKDGKTFLESLNDNGFLIRELEFKIKLKELQAKQIELKLQKDVERQERDREEEERGKRRREKGRRETRKRERRRRK
;
A
#
# COMPACT_ATOMS: atom_id res chain seq x y z
N MET A 1 9.35 74.88 23.55
CA MET A 1 8.30 75.66 22.87
C MET A 1 8.38 75.39 21.38
N SER A 2 7.22 75.17 20.75
CA SER A 2 6.94 74.83 19.33
C SER A 2 7.32 73.38 18.93
N CYS A 3 6.42 72.39 18.77
CA CYS A 3 5.09 72.26 18.12
C CYS A 3 5.11 72.43 16.59
N TYR A 4 4.90 71.31 15.88
CA TYR A 4 4.26 71.04 14.57
C TYR A 4 4.65 69.58 14.22
N ASP A 5 3.89 68.53 14.51
CA ASP A 5 2.51 68.14 14.17
C ASP A 5 2.30 67.62 12.73
N SER A 6 1.97 66.33 12.68
CA SER A 6 1.06 65.64 11.75
C SER A 6 1.31 65.59 10.24
N TYR A 7 1.76 64.42 9.75
CA TYR A 7 1.14 63.76 8.59
C TYR A 7 1.09 62.23 8.77
N ARG A 8 -0.06 61.77 9.25
CA ARG A 8 -0.45 60.36 9.37
C ARG A 8 -1.11 59.93 8.05
N SER A 9 -0.32 59.46 7.09
CA SER A 9 -0.84 58.86 5.86
C SER A 9 -1.32 57.43 6.12
N SER A 10 -2.63 57.31 6.27
CA SER A 10 -3.38 56.06 6.29
C SER A 10 -3.31 55.37 4.93
N SER A 11 -2.30 54.54 4.68
CA SER A 11 -2.31 53.61 3.55
C SER A 11 -3.04 52.33 3.97
N SER A 12 -4.31 52.26 3.60
CA SER A 12 -5.14 51.06 3.68
C SER A 12 -4.62 50.03 2.68
N TYR A 13 -3.60 49.26 3.07
CA TYR A 13 -3.26 48.04 2.35
C TYR A 13 -4.35 47.02 2.63
N LYS A 14 -5.30 46.96 1.69
CA LYS A 14 -6.20 45.82 1.49
C LYS A 14 -5.34 44.57 1.41
N SER A 15 -5.27 43.85 2.54
CA SER A 15 -4.74 42.51 2.63
C SER A 15 -5.65 41.58 1.83
N SER A 16 -5.47 41.56 0.52
CA SER A 16 -5.90 40.47 -0.33
C SER A 16 -5.10 39.24 0.09
N ARG A 17 -5.60 38.53 1.10
CA ARG A 17 -5.27 37.13 1.34
C ARG A 17 -5.72 36.36 0.10
N SER A 18 -4.86 36.31 -0.92
CA SER A 18 -4.91 35.23 -1.89
C SER A 18 -4.60 33.97 -1.09
N SER A 19 -5.67 33.28 -0.70
CA SER A 19 -5.66 31.86 -0.38
C SER A 19 -5.20 31.11 -1.64
N SER A 20 -3.91 31.21 -1.97
CA SER A 20 -3.26 30.33 -2.93
C SER A 20 -3.22 28.97 -2.24
N PHE A 21 -4.27 28.18 -2.46
CA PHE A 21 -4.15 26.74 -2.35
C PHE A 21 -2.89 26.37 -3.12
N ASP A 22 -1.88 25.91 -2.38
CA ASP A 22 -0.61 25.46 -2.89
C ASP A 22 -0.89 24.22 -3.75
N GLN A 23 -1.22 24.45 -5.02
CA GLN A 23 -1.45 23.39 -5.98
C GLN A 23 -0.08 22.78 -6.26
N SER A 24 0.30 21.79 -5.46
CA SER A 24 1.47 20.97 -5.70
C SER A 24 1.27 20.25 -7.04
N ILE A 25 1.78 20.85 -8.12
CA ILE A 25 1.70 20.27 -9.45
C ILE A 25 2.60 19.04 -9.48
N SER A 26 2.00 17.87 -9.74
CA SER A 26 2.75 16.61 -9.89
C SER A 26 3.80 16.73 -10.99
N PHE A 27 4.95 16.08 -10.83
CA PHE A 27 5.97 16.06 -11.89
C PHE A 27 5.44 15.56 -13.25
N LYS A 28 4.49 14.62 -13.25
CA LYS A 28 3.82 14.17 -14.48
C LYS A 28 3.12 15.31 -15.21
N GLU A 29 2.51 16.21 -14.44
CA GLU A 29 1.82 17.38 -14.96
C GLU A 29 2.82 18.44 -15.46
N ILE A 30 3.94 18.64 -14.76
CA ILE A 30 5.05 19.48 -15.23
C ILE A 30 5.56 18.98 -16.59
N LYS A 31 5.83 17.67 -16.70
CA LYS A 31 6.27 17.05 -17.94
C LYS A 31 5.25 17.21 -19.07
N ARG A 32 3.96 16.99 -18.76
CA ARG A 32 2.86 17.18 -19.71
C ARG A 32 2.82 18.60 -20.26
N LYS A 33 2.93 19.61 -19.39
CA LYS A 33 2.94 21.02 -19.78
C LYS A 33 4.14 21.39 -20.65
N ILE A 34 5.33 20.84 -20.38
CA ILE A 34 6.51 21.02 -21.24
C ILE A 34 6.27 20.41 -22.61
N ASP A 35 5.77 19.17 -22.66
CA ASP A 35 5.52 18.47 -23.92
C ASP A 35 4.41 19.15 -24.74
N GLU A 36 3.44 19.77 -24.07
CA GLU A 36 2.40 20.58 -24.70
C GLU A 36 2.94 21.92 -25.22
N ALA A 37 3.79 22.61 -24.45
CA ALA A 37 4.46 23.83 -24.89
C ALA A 37 5.36 23.58 -26.11
N ARG A 38 6.05 22.42 -26.18
CA ARG A 38 6.83 22.02 -27.36
C ARG A 38 5.98 21.73 -28.60
N ARG A 39 4.74 21.27 -28.41
CA ARG A 39 3.82 20.95 -29.50
C ARG A 39 3.09 22.17 -30.04
N ARG A 40 2.83 23.16 -29.18
CA ARG A 40 2.39 24.47 -29.61
C ARG A 40 3.56 25.13 -30.31
N THR A 41 3.35 25.70 -31.50
CA THR A 41 4.32 26.56 -32.21
C THR A 41 4.48 27.89 -31.46
N CYS A 42 4.87 27.82 -30.19
CA CYS A 42 5.18 28.98 -29.37
C CYS A 42 6.54 29.55 -29.79
N SER A 43 6.71 30.86 -29.59
CA SER A 43 8.00 31.48 -29.83
C SER A 43 9.04 30.95 -28.84
N PHE A 44 10.32 30.97 -29.22
CA PHE A 44 11.42 30.56 -28.35
C PHE A 44 11.38 31.25 -26.97
N HIS A 45 11.13 32.56 -26.94
CA HIS A 45 11.04 33.35 -25.71
C HIS A 45 9.83 32.98 -24.83
N GLU A 46 8.73 32.58 -25.45
CA GLU A 46 7.54 32.12 -24.72
C GLU A 46 7.77 30.74 -24.12
N PHE A 47 8.46 29.86 -24.85
CA PHE A 47 8.87 28.55 -24.36
C PHE A 47 9.80 28.68 -23.14
N ASP A 48 10.82 29.54 -23.21
CA ASP A 48 11.76 29.76 -22.10
C ASP A 48 11.06 30.25 -20.83
N ARG A 49 10.13 31.21 -20.96
CA ARG A 49 9.32 31.69 -19.82
C ARG A 49 8.50 30.58 -19.18
N ILE A 50 7.85 29.75 -20.00
CA ILE A 50 7.06 28.61 -19.52
C ILE A 50 7.98 27.61 -18.80
N GLU A 51 9.13 27.30 -19.38
CA GLU A 51 10.07 26.34 -18.81
C GLU A 51 10.64 26.83 -17.47
N ASP A 52 10.94 28.13 -17.35
CA ASP A 52 11.45 28.73 -16.12
C ASP A 52 10.41 28.77 -14.99
N GLU A 53 9.15 29.06 -15.31
CA GLU A 53 8.06 28.97 -14.32
C GLU A 53 7.85 27.53 -13.84
N LEU A 54 7.90 26.57 -14.76
CA LEU A 54 7.84 25.15 -14.42
C LEU A 54 9.05 24.70 -13.60
N TYR A 55 10.24 25.25 -13.85
CA TYR A 55 11.44 25.01 -13.05
C TYR A 55 11.28 25.53 -11.62
N LYS A 56 10.78 26.76 -11.43
CA LYS A 56 10.50 27.32 -10.11
C LYS A 56 9.50 26.45 -9.34
N GLN A 57 8.45 26.00 -10.01
CA GLN A 57 7.46 25.09 -9.43
C GLN A 57 8.08 23.74 -9.05
N ALA A 58 8.84 23.11 -9.95
CA ALA A 58 9.51 21.84 -9.65
C ALA A 58 10.49 21.96 -8.47
N ARG A 59 11.22 23.08 -8.38
CA ARG A 59 12.12 23.38 -7.26
C ARG A 59 11.36 23.58 -5.96
N ALA A 60 10.21 24.26 -5.99
CA ALA A 60 9.34 24.41 -4.83
C ALA A 60 8.84 23.04 -4.33
N ASN A 61 8.48 22.16 -5.26
CA ASN A 61 7.89 20.84 -5.02
C ASN A 61 8.90 19.74 -4.61
N ILE A 62 10.18 20.06 -4.39
CA ILE A 62 11.15 19.07 -3.89
C ILE A 62 10.71 18.62 -2.48
N PRO A 63 10.38 17.33 -2.28
CA PRO A 63 9.85 16.86 -1.01
C PRO A 63 10.91 16.90 0.10
N TYR A 64 10.47 17.25 1.31
CA TYR A 64 11.28 17.16 2.52
C TYR A 64 11.50 15.69 2.92
N PHE A 65 12.63 15.42 3.58
CA PHE A 65 12.96 14.08 4.09
C PHE A 65 13.68 14.15 5.43
N GLY A 66 13.39 13.22 6.33
CA GLY A 66 14.15 13.02 7.57
C GLY A 66 13.41 13.28 8.87
N THR A 67 12.14 13.66 8.83
CA THR A 67 11.25 13.61 10.00
C THR A 67 10.99 12.17 10.42
N ASP A 68 10.63 11.33 9.45
CA ASP A 68 10.65 9.89 9.52
C ASP A 68 11.73 9.36 8.57
N ILE A 69 12.51 8.40 9.07
CA ILE A 69 13.60 7.73 8.33
C ILE A 69 13.25 6.27 7.99
N GLY A 70 11.98 5.91 8.13
CA GLY A 70 11.45 4.63 7.68
C GLY A 70 11.80 4.36 6.23
N ALA A 71 12.27 3.15 5.94
CA ALA A 71 12.78 2.81 4.62
C ALA A 71 11.74 2.91 3.50
N LEU A 72 10.45 2.67 3.79
CA LEU A 72 9.38 2.89 2.81
C LEU A 72 9.20 4.39 2.49
N ILE A 73 9.33 5.25 3.50
CA ILE A 73 9.31 6.71 3.35
C ILE A 73 10.51 7.17 2.52
N TYR A 74 11.70 6.66 2.82
CA TYR A 74 12.88 6.91 2.00
C TYR A 74 12.69 6.47 0.54
N LEU A 75 12.15 5.26 0.30
CA LEU A 75 11.94 4.76 -1.07
C LEU A 75 10.90 5.59 -1.84
N ALA A 76 9.86 6.09 -1.17
CA ALA A 76 8.89 7.00 -1.75
C ALA A 76 9.56 8.34 -2.12
N TRP A 77 10.26 8.95 -1.17
CA TRP A 77 11.01 10.18 -1.40
C TRP A 77 12.04 10.04 -2.53
N GLU A 78 12.80 8.94 -2.55
CA GLU A 78 13.79 8.68 -3.58
C GLU A 78 13.13 8.58 -4.97
N LYS A 79 11.94 7.97 -5.06
CA LYS A 79 11.18 7.91 -6.31
C LYS A 79 10.77 9.31 -6.76
N ASP A 80 10.25 10.13 -5.87
CA ASP A 80 9.82 11.49 -6.20
C ASP A 80 11.00 12.36 -6.67
N ILE A 81 12.17 12.23 -6.03
CA ILE A 81 13.39 12.90 -6.49
C ILE A 81 13.84 12.34 -7.85
N ASN A 82 13.82 11.02 -8.07
CA ASN A 82 14.19 10.43 -9.36
C ASN A 82 13.29 10.91 -10.50
N ASP A 83 12.00 11.14 -10.22
CA ASP A 83 11.07 11.67 -11.20
C ASP A 83 11.43 13.12 -11.55
N ILE A 84 11.73 13.97 -10.56
CA ILE A 84 12.02 15.40 -10.75
C ILE A 84 13.45 15.66 -11.25
N HIS A 85 14.41 14.79 -10.92
CA HIS A 85 15.84 14.99 -11.14
C HIS A 85 16.24 15.29 -12.59
N PRO A 86 15.76 14.57 -13.63
CA PRO A 86 16.10 14.85 -15.03
C PRO A 86 15.70 16.24 -15.52
N PHE A 87 14.73 16.87 -14.87
CA PHE A 87 14.28 18.23 -15.19
C PHE A 87 15.12 19.28 -14.45
N ILE A 88 15.34 19.08 -13.14
CA ILE A 88 16.17 19.97 -12.33
C ILE A 88 17.64 19.97 -12.80
N ALA A 89 18.19 18.80 -13.12
CA ALA A 89 19.56 18.66 -13.62
C ALA A 89 19.77 19.34 -14.97
N ARG A 90 18.76 19.34 -15.85
CA ARG A 90 18.83 19.99 -17.17
C ARG A 90 18.97 21.51 -17.09
N LYS A 91 18.12 22.16 -16.29
CA LYS A 91 18.13 23.62 -16.08
C LYS A 91 19.23 24.08 -15.12
N SER A 92 19.88 23.17 -14.40
CA SER A 92 21.06 23.50 -13.57
C SER A 92 22.34 23.75 -14.38
N LYS A 93 22.29 23.65 -15.71
CA LYS A 93 23.37 24.14 -16.58
C LYS A 93 23.37 25.68 -16.54
N PRO A 94 24.47 26.31 -16.11
CA PRO A 94 24.51 27.76 -16.06
C PRO A 94 24.53 28.34 -17.47
N ASP A 95 23.61 29.26 -17.77
CA ASP A 95 23.64 30.16 -18.95
C ASP A 95 24.79 31.18 -18.89
N SER A 96 25.75 30.99 -17.99
CA SER A 96 26.82 31.93 -17.69
C SER A 96 28.17 31.28 -17.98
N TYR A 97 28.89 31.89 -18.93
CA TYR A 97 30.32 31.68 -19.19
C TYR A 97 31.22 31.83 -17.94
N PHE A 98 30.67 32.24 -16.79
CA PHE A 98 31.42 32.53 -15.56
C PHE A 98 31.15 31.57 -14.38
N HIS A 99 30.29 30.56 -14.51
CA HIS A 99 30.02 29.61 -13.41
C HIS A 99 30.45 28.19 -13.78
N SER A 100 31.75 27.93 -13.61
CA SER A 100 32.40 26.61 -13.64
C SER A 100 32.01 25.71 -12.44
N SER A 101 30.87 25.94 -11.79
CA SER A 101 30.42 25.12 -10.67
C SER A 101 29.59 23.96 -11.24
N ASN A 102 30.15 22.75 -11.11
CA ASN A 102 29.57 21.48 -11.53
C ASN A 102 28.04 21.45 -11.27
N SER A 103 27.22 21.34 -12.32
CA SER A 103 25.75 21.45 -12.23
C SER A 103 25.16 20.51 -11.19
N GLU A 104 25.76 19.33 -11.04
CA GLU A 104 25.43 18.33 -10.01
C GLU A 104 25.60 18.83 -8.58
N SER A 105 26.62 19.65 -8.28
CA SER A 105 26.85 20.18 -6.93
C SER A 105 25.70 21.08 -6.47
N TYR A 106 25.20 21.93 -7.38
CA TYR A 106 24.04 22.78 -7.11
C TYR A 106 22.78 21.93 -6.89
N VAL A 107 22.54 20.92 -7.74
CA VAL A 107 21.42 19.99 -7.60
C VAL A 107 21.45 19.25 -6.27
N LEU A 108 22.64 18.79 -5.85
CA LEU A 108 22.83 18.16 -4.54
C LEU A 108 22.54 19.12 -3.39
N SER A 109 22.95 20.39 -3.50
CA SER A 109 22.64 21.41 -2.51
C SER A 109 21.13 21.62 -2.36
N LEU A 110 20.37 21.57 -3.47
CA LEU A 110 18.91 21.67 -3.44
C LEU A 110 18.28 20.50 -2.67
N TYR A 111 18.70 19.26 -2.94
CA TYR A 111 18.13 18.09 -2.27
C TYR A 111 18.50 18.04 -0.79
N THR A 112 19.77 18.31 -0.47
CA THR A 112 20.26 18.30 0.92
C THR A 112 19.71 19.45 1.76
N SER A 113 19.35 20.58 1.14
CA SER A 113 18.64 21.68 1.82
C SER A 113 17.25 21.30 2.30
N ARG A 114 16.63 20.25 1.73
CA ARG A 114 15.32 19.72 2.11
C ARG A 114 15.40 18.59 3.13
N PHE A 115 16.58 18.34 3.69
CA PHE A 115 16.73 17.42 4.81
C PHE A 115 16.29 18.06 6.13
N GLU A 116 15.54 17.29 6.90
CA GLU A 116 15.04 17.67 8.21
C GLU A 116 15.48 16.67 9.27
N LYS A 117 15.49 17.12 10.54
CA LYS A 117 15.73 16.31 11.75
C LYS A 117 16.83 15.26 11.58
N HIS A 118 16.45 13.99 11.43
CA HIS A 118 17.39 12.86 11.39
C HIS A 118 18.22 12.83 10.11
N ALA A 119 17.61 13.11 8.96
CA ALA A 119 18.36 13.17 7.70
C ALA A 119 19.35 14.34 7.69
N ARG A 120 18.96 15.47 8.28
CA ARG A 120 19.86 16.62 8.42
C ARG A 120 21.06 16.30 9.29
N LYS A 121 20.83 15.71 10.47
CA LYS A 121 21.89 15.27 11.38
C LYS A 121 22.86 14.29 10.70
N TRP A 122 22.34 13.29 10.00
CA TRP A 122 23.14 12.34 9.23
C TRP A 122 24.01 13.04 8.16
N TRP A 123 23.43 14.00 7.45
CA TRP A 123 24.16 14.75 6.43
C TRP A 123 25.30 15.57 7.04
N ASP A 124 25.05 16.27 8.14
CA ASP A 124 26.05 17.07 8.84
C ASP A 124 27.20 16.19 9.39
N GLU A 125 26.86 15.03 9.99
CA GLU A 125 27.86 14.04 10.44
C GLU A 125 28.69 13.49 9.27
N ARG A 126 28.05 13.23 8.13
CA ARG A 126 28.76 12.80 6.93
C ARG A 126 29.71 13.88 6.41
N GLN A 127 29.26 15.13 6.34
CA GLN A 127 30.11 16.26 5.91
C GLN A 127 31.31 16.45 6.84
N TYR A 128 31.10 16.29 8.15
CA TYR A 128 32.19 16.24 9.12
C TYR A 128 33.21 15.14 8.78
N HIS A 129 32.75 13.92 8.50
CA HIS A 129 33.61 12.80 8.11
C HIS A 129 34.37 13.01 6.79
N VAL A 130 33.78 13.75 5.84
CA VAL A 130 34.46 14.15 4.61
C VAL A 130 35.58 15.14 4.91
N ARG A 131 35.32 16.15 5.75
CA ARG A 131 36.30 17.18 6.12
C ARG A 131 37.53 16.60 6.82
N ILE A 132 37.36 15.57 7.65
CA ILE A 132 38.46 14.89 8.34
C ILE A 132 39.09 13.75 7.51
N GLY A 133 38.74 13.63 6.22
CA GLY A 133 39.34 12.65 5.30
C GLY A 133 38.92 11.19 5.51
N ARG A 134 37.88 10.91 6.31
CA ARG A 134 37.39 9.55 6.59
C ARG A 134 36.37 9.04 5.57
N LYS A 135 35.74 9.93 4.80
CA LYS A 135 34.79 9.60 3.74
C LYS A 135 35.06 10.44 2.50
N SER A 136 34.80 9.89 1.32
CA SER A 136 34.89 10.66 0.07
C SER A 136 33.73 11.65 -0.06
N PRO A 137 33.97 12.85 -0.63
CA PRO A 137 32.91 13.78 -0.99
C PRO A 137 31.94 13.14 -1.99
N ILE A 138 30.70 13.62 -1.99
CA ILE A 138 29.65 13.19 -2.91
C ILE A 138 29.55 14.23 -4.03
N HIS A 139 29.65 13.79 -5.28
CA HIS A 139 29.71 14.67 -6.44
C HIS A 139 28.47 14.66 -7.32
N ASN A 140 27.65 13.60 -7.24
CA ASN A 140 26.47 13.44 -8.09
C ASN A 140 25.29 12.83 -7.32
N TRP A 141 24.10 12.95 -7.90
CA TRP A 141 22.88 12.36 -7.32
C TRP A 141 22.97 10.85 -7.11
N SER A 142 23.63 10.12 -8.01
CA SER A 142 23.77 8.65 -7.93
C SER A 142 24.54 8.20 -6.68
N GLU A 143 25.59 8.91 -6.33
CA GLU A 143 26.39 8.70 -5.11
C GLU A 143 25.59 9.04 -3.85
N LEU A 144 24.86 10.17 -3.85
CA LEU A 144 23.98 10.54 -2.73
C LEU A 144 22.94 9.45 -2.49
N LYS A 145 22.24 9.06 -3.54
CA LYS A 145 21.25 7.98 -3.53
C LYS A 145 21.85 6.67 -2.98
N SER A 146 23.03 6.29 -3.44
CA SER A 146 23.69 5.05 -2.98
C SER A 146 24.06 5.10 -1.50
N CYS A 147 24.51 6.26 -1.02
CA CYS A 147 24.83 6.46 0.40
C CYS A 147 23.57 6.43 1.27
N MET A 148 22.52 7.12 0.86
CA MET A 148 21.26 7.16 1.59
C MET A 148 20.57 5.79 1.62
N ARG A 149 20.61 5.02 0.52
CA ARG A 149 20.12 3.63 0.50
C ARG A 149 20.83 2.76 1.53
N LYS A 150 22.15 2.90 1.69
CA LYS A 150 22.92 2.13 2.68
C LYS A 150 22.55 2.50 4.11
N GLU A 151 22.22 3.77 4.35
CA GLU A 151 21.87 4.28 5.69
C GLU A 151 20.42 3.94 6.06
N PHE A 152 19.46 4.33 5.22
CA PHE A 152 18.04 4.37 5.56
C PHE A 152 17.26 3.13 5.11
N VAL A 153 17.86 2.24 4.31
CA VAL A 153 17.20 1.01 3.85
C VAL A 153 17.92 -0.21 4.42
N PRO A 154 17.35 -0.84 5.47
CA PRO A 154 17.82 -2.13 5.95
C PRO A 154 17.92 -3.16 4.83
N SER A 155 18.99 -3.97 4.85
CA SER A 155 19.22 -5.02 3.84
C SER A 155 18.09 -6.05 3.77
N THR A 156 17.37 -6.24 4.89
CA THR A 156 16.23 -7.15 5.05
C THR A 156 15.02 -6.74 4.21
N ILE A 157 14.87 -5.46 3.86
CA ILE A 157 13.70 -4.95 3.14
C ILE A 157 13.56 -5.51 1.73
N LYS A 158 14.66 -5.89 1.08
CA LYS A 158 14.58 -6.50 -0.27
C LYS A 158 13.72 -7.77 -0.26
N ARG A 159 13.87 -8.63 0.76
CA ARG A 159 13.04 -9.83 0.93
C ARG A 159 11.60 -9.45 1.24
N ASN A 160 11.39 -8.50 2.16
CA ASN A 160 10.04 -8.06 2.53
C ASN A 160 9.28 -7.44 1.36
N LEU A 161 9.96 -6.68 0.49
CA LEU A 161 9.35 -6.10 -0.72
C LEU A 161 9.00 -7.17 -1.76
N GLN A 162 9.80 -8.23 -1.90
CA GLN A 162 9.48 -9.36 -2.76
C GLN A 162 8.25 -10.11 -2.26
N LEU A 163 8.19 -10.40 -0.95
CA LEU A 163 7.02 -11.00 -0.32
C LEU A 163 5.78 -10.12 -0.47
N LEU A 164 5.90 -8.81 -0.22
CA LEU A 164 4.79 -7.87 -0.38
C LEU A 164 4.28 -7.82 -1.82
N ARG A 165 5.18 -7.86 -2.81
CA ARG A 165 4.80 -7.94 -4.23
C ARG A 165 4.07 -9.24 -4.57
N ALA A 166 4.51 -10.36 -4.01
CA ALA A 166 3.83 -11.63 -4.18
C ALA A 166 2.41 -11.55 -3.60
N HIS A 167 2.26 -11.08 -2.36
CA HIS A 167 0.95 -10.91 -1.72
C HIS A 167 0.03 -9.94 -2.48
N ILE A 168 0.55 -8.84 -3.03
CA ILE A 168 -0.26 -7.92 -3.85
C ILE A 168 -0.71 -8.62 -5.15
N LYS A 169 0.16 -9.41 -5.78
CA LYS A 169 -0.20 -10.19 -6.97
C LYS A 169 -1.28 -11.22 -6.64
N ASP A 170 -1.11 -11.96 -5.55
CA ASP A 170 -2.08 -12.95 -5.08
C ASP A 170 -3.42 -12.30 -4.72
N GLY A 171 -3.40 -11.09 -4.13
CA GLY A 171 -4.60 -10.31 -3.87
C GLY A 171 -5.31 -9.87 -5.15
N LYS A 172 -4.57 -9.47 -6.18
CA LYS A 172 -5.16 -9.12 -7.49
C LYS A 172 -5.77 -10.31 -8.18
N THR A 173 -5.06 -11.44 -8.24
CA THR A 173 -5.61 -12.68 -8.83
C THR A 173 -6.82 -13.18 -8.05
N PHE A 174 -6.82 -13.01 -6.73
CA PHE A 174 -8.00 -13.29 -5.91
C PHE A 174 -9.18 -12.40 -6.29
N LEU A 175 -8.98 -11.08 -6.40
CA LEU A 175 -10.04 -10.15 -6.81
C LEU A 175 -10.52 -10.40 -8.24
N GLU A 176 -9.62 -10.73 -9.17
CA GLU A 176 -9.97 -11.16 -10.53
C GLU A 176 -10.80 -12.45 -10.50
N SER A 177 -10.46 -13.41 -9.64
CA SER A 177 -11.24 -14.64 -9.45
C SER A 177 -12.61 -14.41 -8.83
N LEU A 178 -12.82 -13.27 -8.16
CA LEU A 178 -14.09 -12.87 -7.59
C LEU A 178 -14.94 -12.06 -8.57
N ASN A 179 -14.36 -11.51 -9.63
CA ASN A 179 -15.09 -10.68 -10.56
C ASN A 179 -15.99 -11.51 -11.49
N ASP A 180 -17.01 -10.85 -12.01
CA ASP A 180 -18.04 -11.28 -12.98
C ASP A 180 -18.97 -12.43 -12.63
N ASN A 181 -18.68 -13.33 -11.68
CA ASN A 181 -19.61 -14.32 -11.11
C ASN A 181 -18.97 -15.22 -10.03
N GLY A 182 -17.66 -15.10 -9.79
CA GLY A 182 -16.92 -16.02 -8.92
C GLY A 182 -17.41 -16.08 -7.47
N PHE A 183 -17.87 -14.95 -6.93
CA PHE A 183 -18.51 -14.93 -5.60
C PHE A 183 -19.86 -15.64 -5.60
N LEU A 184 -20.73 -15.32 -6.56
CA LEU A 184 -22.06 -15.93 -6.69
C LEU A 184 -21.98 -17.45 -6.89
N ILE A 185 -21.05 -17.91 -7.72
CA ILE A 185 -20.80 -19.33 -7.98
C ILE A 185 -20.37 -20.04 -6.69
N ARG A 186 -19.37 -19.49 -5.97
CA ARG A 186 -18.92 -20.08 -4.69
C ARG A 186 -20.01 -20.07 -3.62
N GLU A 187 -20.85 -19.03 -3.59
CA GLU A 187 -22.00 -18.97 -2.68
C GLU A 187 -23.04 -20.04 -3.01
N LEU A 188 -23.34 -20.25 -4.30
CA LEU A 188 -24.25 -21.30 -4.75
C LEU A 188 -23.70 -22.70 -4.48
N GLU A 189 -22.42 -22.95 -4.76
CA GLU A 189 -21.73 -24.21 -4.43
C GLU A 189 -21.83 -24.52 -2.94
N PHE A 190 -21.61 -23.51 -2.08
CA PHE A 190 -21.74 -23.67 -0.64
C PHE A 190 -23.17 -24.00 -0.22
N LYS A 191 -24.17 -23.28 -0.77
CA LYS A 191 -25.60 -23.53 -0.47
C LYS A 191 -26.04 -24.93 -0.91
N ILE A 192 -25.60 -25.40 -2.07
CA ILE A 192 -25.89 -26.76 -2.56
C ILE A 192 -25.29 -27.79 -1.59
N LYS A 193 -24.02 -27.65 -1.25
CA LYS A 193 -23.30 -28.57 -0.35
C LYS A 193 -23.92 -28.59 1.05
N LEU A 194 -24.41 -27.45 1.54
CA LEU A 194 -25.12 -27.36 2.81
C LEU A 194 -26.43 -28.18 2.78
N LYS A 195 -27.21 -28.08 1.70
CA LYS A 195 -28.45 -28.84 1.53
C LYS A 195 -28.18 -30.36 1.43
N GLU A 196 -27.14 -30.76 0.72
CA GLU A 196 -26.73 -32.17 0.64
C GLU A 196 -26.38 -32.75 2.01
N LEU A 197 -25.65 -32.00 2.84
CA LEU A 197 -25.31 -32.42 4.20
C LEU A 197 -26.55 -32.56 5.07
N GLN A 198 -27.50 -31.63 4.97
CA GLN A 198 -28.77 -31.71 5.68
C GLN A 198 -29.58 -32.94 5.24
N ALA A 199 -29.65 -33.21 3.93
CA ALA A 199 -30.35 -34.37 3.39
C ALA A 199 -29.74 -35.69 3.88
N LYS A 200 -28.41 -35.83 3.84
CA LYS A 200 -27.70 -37.00 4.39
C LYS A 200 -27.98 -37.20 5.87
N GLN A 201 -28.09 -36.11 6.63
CA GLN A 201 -28.37 -36.18 8.06
C GLN A 201 -29.81 -36.63 8.35
N ILE A 202 -30.77 -36.25 7.51
CA ILE A 202 -32.16 -36.72 7.57
C ILE A 202 -32.22 -38.21 7.20
N GLU A 203 -31.56 -38.62 6.12
CA GLU A 203 -31.51 -40.01 5.67
C GLU A 203 -30.91 -40.95 6.74
N LEU A 204 -29.80 -40.54 7.35
CA LEU A 204 -29.18 -41.27 8.47
C LEU A 204 -30.11 -41.42 9.68
N LYS A 205 -30.96 -40.42 9.96
CA LYS A 205 -31.96 -40.53 11.03
C LYS A 205 -33.05 -41.53 10.67
N LEU A 206 -33.58 -41.45 9.45
CA LEU A 206 -34.59 -42.38 8.94
C LEU A 206 -34.08 -43.82 8.95
N GLN A 207 -32.85 -44.08 8.49
CA GLN A 207 -32.26 -45.42 8.53
C GLN A 207 -32.17 -45.94 9.97
N LYS A 208 -31.71 -45.13 10.92
CA LYS A 208 -31.65 -45.51 12.33
C LYS A 208 -33.01 -45.80 12.93
N ASP A 209 -34.03 -45.06 12.52
CA ASP A 209 -35.41 -45.26 12.99
C ASP A 209 -36.01 -46.54 12.40
N VAL A 210 -35.75 -46.85 11.13
CA VAL A 210 -36.15 -48.11 10.48
C VAL A 210 -35.47 -49.30 11.16
N GLU A 211 -34.15 -49.26 11.34
CA GLU A 211 -33.41 -50.31 12.05
C GLU A 211 -33.92 -50.52 13.48
N ARG A 212 -34.31 -49.44 14.17
CA ARG A 212 -34.91 -49.53 15.50
C ARG A 212 -36.26 -50.23 15.44
N GLN A 213 -37.13 -49.87 14.50
CA GLN A 213 -38.42 -50.54 14.34
C GLN A 213 -38.29 -52.02 13.98
N GLU A 214 -37.31 -52.38 13.14
CA GLU A 214 -37.04 -53.79 12.80
C GLU A 214 -36.56 -54.58 14.02
N ARG A 215 -35.63 -54.02 14.81
CA ARG A 215 -35.20 -54.64 16.08
C ARG A 215 -36.37 -54.84 17.05
N ASP A 216 -37.23 -53.82 17.19
CA ASP A 216 -38.38 -53.89 18.09
C ASP A 216 -39.39 -54.98 17.64
N ARG A 217 -39.64 -55.08 16.32
CA ARG A 217 -40.49 -56.14 15.74
C ARG A 217 -39.90 -57.54 15.93
N GLU A 218 -38.59 -57.70 15.70
CA GLU A 218 -37.90 -58.96 15.95
C GLU A 218 -37.96 -59.37 17.42
N GLU A 219 -37.79 -58.42 18.34
CA GLU A 219 -37.87 -58.68 19.78
C GLU A 219 -39.29 -59.06 20.20
N GLU A 220 -40.31 -58.40 19.64
CA GLU A 220 -41.71 -58.76 19.88
C GLU A 220 -42.03 -60.17 19.37
N GLU A 221 -41.55 -60.55 18.18
CA GLU A 221 -41.68 -61.91 17.65
C GLU A 221 -40.97 -62.94 18.53
N ARG A 222 -39.73 -62.67 18.96
CA ARG A 222 -38.98 -63.53 19.87
C ARG A 222 -39.72 -63.69 21.21
N GLY A 223 -40.31 -62.60 21.71
CA GLY A 223 -41.16 -62.59 22.90
C GLY A 223 -42.41 -63.46 22.74
N LYS A 224 -43.12 -63.36 21.61
CA LYS A 224 -44.28 -64.21 21.28
C LYS A 224 -43.89 -65.69 21.23
N ARG A 225 -42.79 -66.04 20.55
CA ARG A 225 -42.27 -67.43 20.49
C ARG A 225 -41.92 -67.98 21.86
N ARG A 226 -41.30 -67.18 22.74
CA ARG A 226 -41.00 -67.57 24.13
C ARG A 226 -42.26 -67.83 24.94
N ARG A 227 -43.26 -66.95 24.86
CA ARG A 227 -44.56 -67.11 25.54
C ARG A 227 -45.30 -68.35 25.06
N GLU A 228 -45.29 -68.61 23.75
CA GLU A 228 -45.93 -69.80 23.19
C GLU A 228 -45.22 -71.10 23.61
N LYS A 229 -43.88 -71.12 23.59
CA LYS A 229 -43.09 -72.26 24.08
C LYS A 229 -43.37 -72.55 25.56
N GLY A 230 -43.43 -71.51 26.39
CA GLY A 230 -43.82 -71.62 27.80
C GLY A 230 -45.21 -72.23 27.98
N ARG A 231 -46.21 -71.76 27.23
CA ARG A 231 -47.58 -72.32 27.23
C ARG A 231 -47.63 -73.79 26.80
N ARG A 232 -46.83 -74.19 25.80
CA ARG A 232 -46.74 -75.59 25.35
C ARG A 232 -46.12 -76.47 26.44
N GLU A 233 -45.12 -75.98 27.16
CA GLU A 233 -44.49 -76.70 28.26
C GLU A 233 -45.42 -76.86 29.48
N THR A 234 -46.18 -75.82 29.87
CA THR A 234 -47.19 -75.95 30.93
C THR A 234 -48.27 -76.95 30.56
N ARG A 235 -48.80 -76.92 29.33
CA ARG A 235 -49.76 -77.92 28.84
C ARG A 235 -49.19 -79.35 28.88
N LYS A 236 -47.90 -79.53 28.55
CA LYS A 236 -47.22 -80.83 28.68
C LYS A 236 -47.08 -81.27 30.14
N ARG A 237 -46.76 -80.35 31.07
CA ARG A 237 -46.67 -80.64 32.51
C ARG A 237 -48.03 -81.02 33.10
N GLU A 238 -49.10 -80.32 32.74
CA GLU A 238 -50.46 -80.68 33.18
C GLU A 238 -50.89 -82.05 32.68
N ARG A 239 -50.61 -82.38 31.40
CA ARG A 239 -50.89 -83.71 30.86
C ARG A 239 -50.13 -84.83 31.58
N ARG A 240 -48.92 -84.55 32.07
CA ARG A 240 -48.12 -85.51 32.86
C ARG A 240 -48.61 -85.66 34.30
N ARG A 241 -49.34 -84.68 34.85
CA ARG A 241 -49.94 -84.75 36.20
C ARG A 241 -51.31 -85.43 36.25
N ARG A 242 -51.94 -85.66 35.10
CA ARG A 242 -53.26 -86.31 34.95
C ARG A 242 -53.18 -87.79 34.55
N LYS A 243 -51.97 -88.34 34.45
CA LYS A 243 -51.69 -89.78 34.32
C LYS A 243 -51.07 -90.25 35.62
#